data_AF-A0A484NGM8-F1
#
_entry.id   AF-A0A484NGM8-F1
#
_cell.length_a   1.000
_cell.length_b   1.000
_cell.length_c   1.000
_cell.angle_alpha   90.00
_cell.angle_beta   90.00
_cell.angle_gamma   90.00
#
_symmetry.space_group_name_H-M   'P 1'
#
loop_
_entity.id
_entity.type
_entity.pdbx_description
1 polymer ?
#
loop_
_entity_poly.entity_id
_entity_poly.type
_entity_poly.pdbx_seq_one_letter_code
_entity_poly.pdbx_strand_id
1 'polypeptide(L)'
;MVGTDEATTCVGLVIRNPESGMISVAHVDSPDIVEIGITQMLSSIVDSKYAILDVHLVGGFNDVSHQVSANFSNCVFKVFIR
;
A
#
# COMPACT_ATOMS: atom_id res chain seq x y z
N MET A 1 1.88 -17.14 7.76
CA MET A 1 2.76 -16.48 6.78
C MET A 1 1.87 -15.95 5.67
N VAL A 2 1.97 -14.67 5.34
CA VAL A 2 1.18 -14.02 4.28
C VAL A 2 2.18 -13.46 3.27
N GLY A 3 1.89 -13.58 1.99
CA GLY A 3 2.77 -13.12 0.92
C GLY A 3 2.00 -12.84 -0.35
N THR A 4 2.62 -12.05 -1.23
CA THR A 4 2.19 -11.80 -2.60
C THR A 4 3.39 -11.97 -3.52
N ASP A 5 3.17 -12.52 -4.70
CA ASP A 5 4.15 -12.71 -5.75
C ASP A 5 3.85 -11.80 -6.96
N GLU A 6 4.75 -11.82 -7.95
CA GLU A 6 4.59 -11.14 -9.25
C GLU A 6 4.51 -9.60 -9.24
N ALA A 7 5.05 -8.92 -8.21
CA ALA A 7 5.15 -7.44 -8.19
C ALA A 7 6.29 -6.93 -9.10
N THR A 8 6.07 -6.94 -10.43
CA THR A 8 7.00 -6.39 -11.43
C THR A 8 6.88 -4.86 -11.50
N THR A 9 5.77 -4.35 -12.05
CA THR A 9 5.43 -2.92 -12.09
C THR A 9 4.50 -2.50 -10.94
N CYS A 10 3.83 -3.46 -10.31
CA CYS A 10 2.94 -3.27 -9.18
C CYS A 10 3.70 -3.02 -7.87
N VAL A 11 2.98 -2.56 -6.84
CA VAL A 11 3.54 -2.29 -5.51
C VAL A 11 2.83 -3.16 -4.48
N GLY A 12 3.61 -3.95 -3.74
CA GLY A 12 3.17 -4.57 -2.51
C GLY A 12 3.11 -3.53 -1.38
N LEU A 13 1.97 -3.46 -0.69
CA LEU A 13 1.72 -2.61 0.46
C LEU A 13 1.42 -3.47 1.68
N VAL A 14 2.13 -3.21 2.78
CA VAL A 14 1.85 -3.82 4.09
C VAL A 14 1.57 -2.69 5.07
N ILE A 15 0.44 -2.79 5.77
CA ILE A 15 0.08 -1.93 6.89
C ILE A 15 -0.04 -2.81 8.13
N ARG A 16 0.66 -2.45 9.20
CA ARG A 16 0.65 -3.18 10.47
C ARG A 16 0.29 -2.23 11.61
N ASN A 17 -0.63 -2.68 12.46
CA ASN A 17 -0.86 -2.07 13.77
C ASN A 17 0.00 -2.83 14.80
N PRO A 18 1.08 -2.24 15.33
CA PRO A 18 1.98 -2.89 16.27
C PRO A 18 1.31 -3.16 17.63
N GLU A 19 0.28 -2.40 18.00
CA GLU A 19 -0.42 -2.52 19.27
C GLU A 19 -1.36 -3.73 19.27
N SER A 20 -2.23 -3.85 18.25
CA SER A 20 -3.15 -4.98 18.13
C SER A 20 -2.54 -6.21 17.46
N GLY A 21 -1.40 -6.05 16.78
CA GLY A 21 -0.75 -7.09 16.01
C GLY A 21 -1.45 -7.41 14.68
N MET A 22 -2.49 -6.67 14.31
CA MET A 22 -3.17 -6.81 13.03
C MET A 22 -2.25 -6.40 11.88
N ILE A 23 -2.35 -7.12 10.76
CA ILE A 23 -1.55 -6.91 9.55
C ILE A 23 -2.48 -7.00 8.35
N SER A 24 -2.41 -6.00 7.48
CA SER A 24 -3.09 -5.97 6.18
C SER A 24 -2.05 -5.92 5.06
N VAL A 25 -2.22 -6.78 4.05
CA VAL A 25 -1.29 -6.92 2.93
C VAL A 25 -2.08 -6.79 1.64
N ALA A 26 -1.60 -5.95 0.71
CA ALA A 26 -2.21 -5.76 -0.60
C ALA A 26 -1.15 -5.76 -1.71
N HIS A 27 -1.54 -6.33 -2.85
CA HIS A 27 -0.85 -6.13 -4.12
C HIS A 27 -1.64 -5.05 -4.87
N VAL A 28 -1.01 -3.91 -5.13
CA VAL A 28 -1.68 -2.77 -5.73
C VAL A 28 -1.15 -2.57 -7.15
N ASP A 29 -2.04 -2.49 -8.13
CA ASP A 29 -1.73 -2.58 -9.56
C ASP A 29 -2.33 -1.44 -10.41
N SER A 30 -3.25 -0.64 -9.86
CA SER A 30 -3.90 0.47 -10.57
C SER A 30 -4.08 1.74 -9.71
N PRO A 31 -3.70 2.94 -10.22
CA PRO A 31 -3.79 4.19 -9.48
C PRO A 31 -5.25 4.61 -9.18
N ASP A 32 -6.20 4.20 -10.01
CA ASP A 32 -7.60 4.63 -9.92
C ASP A 32 -8.31 4.06 -8.69
N ILE A 33 -7.81 2.94 -8.15
CA ILE A 33 -8.40 2.24 -6.99
C ILE A 33 -7.57 2.39 -5.71
N VAL A 34 -6.41 3.05 -5.77
CA VAL A 34 -5.43 3.11 -4.67
C VAL A 34 -6.03 3.69 -3.40
N GLU A 35 -6.79 4.79 -3.53
CA GLU A 35 -7.36 5.50 -2.39
C GLU A 35 -8.46 4.68 -1.71
N ILE A 36 -9.35 4.06 -2.50
CA ILE A 36 -10.43 3.22 -2.00
C ILE A 36 -9.85 1.97 -1.32
N GLY A 37 -8.87 1.31 -1.96
CA GLY A 37 -8.22 0.12 -1.41
C GLY A 37 -7.52 0.39 -0.09
N ILE A 38 -6.72 1.46 -0.01
CA ILE A 38 -6.03 1.83 1.23
C ILE A 38 -7.03 2.22 2.32
N THR A 39 -8.12 2.94 1.99
CA THR A 39 -9.17 3.28 2.95
C THR A 39 -9.81 2.03 3.54
N GLN A 40 -10.09 1.00 2.73
CA GLN A 40 -10.62 -0.28 3.19
C GLN A 40 -9.62 -1.05 4.08
N MET A 41 -8.34 -1.01 3.73
CA MET A 41 -7.29 -1.60 4.58
C MET A 41 -7.25 -0.90 5.94
N LEU A 42 -7.27 0.44 5.96
CA LEU A 42 -7.26 1.25 7.17
C LEU A 42 -8.50 1.02 8.04
N SER A 43 -9.69 0.92 7.44
CA SER A 43 -10.92 0.67 8.19
C SER A 43 -10.94 -0.70 8.89
N SER A 44 -10.08 -1.62 8.46
CA SER A 44 -9.97 -2.97 9.03
C SER A 44 -8.91 -3.08 10.15
N ILE A 45 -7.98 -2.11 10.25
CA ILE A 45 -6.79 -2.21 11.11
C ILE A 45 -6.65 -1.06 12.14
N VAL A 46 -7.37 0.04 11.92
CA VAL A 46 -7.34 1.22 12.78
C VAL A 46 -8.39 1.10 13.88
N ASP A 47 -7.93 0.79 15.09
CA ASP A 47 -8.80 0.67 16.27
C ASP A 47 -8.99 2.01 17.01
N SER A 48 -8.13 3.00 16.69
CA SER A 48 -8.14 4.33 17.31
C SER A 48 -7.58 5.37 16.34
N LYS A 49 -8.09 6.60 16.42
CA LYS A 49 -7.59 7.75 15.64
C LYS A 49 -6.10 8.06 15.89
N TYR A 50 -5.56 7.63 17.02
CA TYR A 50 -4.17 7.88 17.42
C TYR A 50 -3.28 6.64 17.24
N ALA A 51 -3.79 5.58 16.60
CA ALA A 51 -2.99 4.38 16.34
C ALA A 51 -1.77 4.73 15.48
N ILE A 52 -0.60 4.29 15.93
CA ILE A 52 0.64 4.36 15.15
C ILE A 52 0.68 3.11 14.27
N LEU A 53 0.87 3.27 12.96
CA LEU A 53 0.93 2.16 12.02
C LEU A 53 2.30 2.07 11.36
N ASP A 54 2.81 0.85 11.20
CA ASP A 54 3.97 0.59 10.36
C ASP A 54 3.50 0.38 8.92
N VAL A 55 4.08 1.11 7.97
CA VAL A 55 3.76 0.99 6.53
C VAL A 55 5.01 0.58 5.76
N HIS A 56 4.90 -0.50 4.99
CA HIS A 56 5.98 -0.98 4.12
C HIS A 56 5.51 -1.03 2.67
N LEU A 57 6.33 -0.48 1.77
CA LEU A 57 6.13 -0.50 0.34
C LEU A 57 7.26 -1.30 -0.32
N VAL A 58 6.91 -2.24 -1.20
CA VAL A 58 7.86 -3.14 -1.87
C VAL A 58 7.49 -3.27 -3.35
N GLY A 59 8.47 -3.19 -4.25
CA GLY A 59 8.22 -3.29 -5.70
C GLY A 59 8.14 -1.92 -6.39
N GLY A 60 7.43 -1.85 -7.51
CA GLY A 60 7.32 -0.63 -8.32
C GLY A 60 8.58 -0.35 -9.14
N PHE A 61 8.88 -1.22 -10.11
CA PHE A 61 9.93 -0.96 -11.09
C PHE A 61 9.45 0.02 -12.19
N ASN A 62 10.32 0.94 -12.60
CA ASN A 62 10.03 1.92 -13.64
C ASN A 62 10.32 1.32 -15.03
N ASP A 63 9.32 0.72 -15.67
CA ASP A 63 9.46 0.24 -17.05
C ASP A 63 9.59 1.45 -17.99
N VAL A 64 10.69 1.49 -18.75
CA VAL A 64 11.13 2.59 -19.64
C VAL A 64 10.08 2.92 -20.73
N SER A 65 9.08 2.06 -20.90
CA SER A 65 7.97 2.19 -21.84
C SER A 65 6.71 2.88 -21.28
N HIS A 66 6.56 3.01 -19.95
CA HIS A 66 5.36 3.58 -19.34
C HIS A 66 5.69 4.57 -18.21
N GLN A 67 5.49 5.87 -18.48
CA GLN A 67 5.46 6.96 -17.47
C GLN A 67 4.46 6.72 -16.30
N VAL A 68 3.65 5.66 -16.37
CA VAL A 68 2.61 5.29 -15.40
C VAL A 68 3.21 4.72 -14.10
N SER A 69 4.36 4.04 -14.14
CA SER A 69 4.92 3.34 -12.97
C SER A 69 5.58 4.27 -11.94
N ALA A 70 6.34 5.29 -12.37
CA ALA A 70 6.83 6.37 -11.49
C ALA A 70 5.70 7.18 -10.81
N ASN A 71 4.49 7.13 -11.37
CA ASN A 71 3.30 7.73 -10.77
C ASN A 71 2.67 6.86 -9.69
N PHE A 72 2.91 5.55 -9.69
CA PHE A 72 2.16 4.62 -8.87
C PHE A 72 2.62 4.57 -7.40
N SER A 73 3.93 4.41 -7.16
CA SER A 73 4.49 4.54 -5.79
C SER A 73 4.23 5.93 -5.20
N ASN A 74 4.26 6.97 -6.04
CA ASN A 74 3.87 8.33 -5.64
C ASN A 74 2.38 8.45 -5.29
N CYS A 75 1.51 7.75 -6.01
CA CYS A 75 0.07 7.73 -5.73
C CYS A 75 -0.19 7.11 -4.36
N VAL A 76 0.41 5.94 -4.09
CA VAL A 76 0.33 5.26 -2.79
C VAL A 76 0.90 6.16 -1.68
N PHE A 77 2.09 6.72 -1.87
CA PHE A 77 2.72 7.58 -0.86
C PHE A 77 1.89 8.83 -0.55
N LYS A 78 1.29 9.47 -1.56
CA LYS A 78 0.42 10.64 -1.39
C LYS A 78 -0.81 10.39 -0.53
N VAL A 79 -1.31 9.16 -0.46
CA VAL A 79 -2.44 8.82 0.42
C VAL A 79 -2.07 8.94 1.90
N PHE A 80 -0.82 8.64 2.26
CA PHE A 80 -0.38 8.64 3.66
C PHE A 80 0.15 10.00 4.18
N ILE A 81 0.46 10.95 3.29
CA ILE A 81 1.04 12.25 3.67
C ILE A 81 0.08 13.43 3.50
N ARG A 82 -1.17 13.18 3.14
CA ARG A 82 -2.25 14.18 3.08
C ARG A 82 -2.86 14.41 4.46
#